data_AF-A0A936TD31-F1
#
_entry.id   AF-A0A936TD31-F1
#
_cell.length_a   1.000
_cell.length_b   1.000
_cell.length_c   1.000
_cell.angle_alpha   90.00
_cell.angle_beta   90.00
_cell.angle_gamma   90.00
#
_symmetry.space_group_name_H-M   'P 1'
#
loop_
_entity.id
_entity.type
_entity.pdbx_description
1 polymer ?
#
loop_
_entity_poly.entity_id
_entity_poly.type
_entity_poly.pdbx_seq_one_letter_code
_entity_poly.pdbx_strand_id
1 'polypeptide(L)'
;MVFLLAAVAVLGWVLVSSSGEDEVVAAEQGNDISGSQKASLEGPTKPDDDSAEGGDAAATNMALSEAPDAEAPPVALTPERINVSFQRPAVDSIVCTGEPLAYSGEQLIDGDENFGWGASMGDAAGATADMQFPGPVKLATVGLTPGYTRVAPRSKAGCQTVVAFPYQRFVQAVRWTFDDGSSVEQSFDQRPEMQTKPVDVTTSSVKLTILSTARPPGADDETVISEAAFTGTP
;
A
#
# COMPACT_ATOMS: atom_id res chain seq x y z
N MET A 1 52.74 -8.66 -43.45
CA MET A 1 52.21 -9.42 -44.60
C MET A 1 50.72 -9.58 -44.37
N VAL A 2 49.88 -9.28 -45.37
CA VAL A 2 48.42 -9.21 -45.23
C VAL A 2 47.83 -10.63 -45.16
N PHE A 3 46.85 -10.87 -44.29
CA PHE A 3 45.61 -11.55 -44.67
C PHE A 3 44.45 -11.15 -43.75
N LEU A 4 43.37 -10.71 -44.40
CA LEU A 4 42.08 -10.35 -43.82
C LEU A 4 41.12 -11.49 -44.12
N LEU A 5 40.29 -11.89 -43.16
CA LEU A 5 39.11 -12.72 -43.42
C LEU A 5 38.06 -12.51 -42.33
N ALA A 6 36.96 -11.89 -42.70
CA ALA A 6 35.73 -11.86 -41.92
C ALA A 6 34.78 -12.94 -42.42
N ALA A 7 34.03 -13.57 -41.52
CA ALA A 7 32.88 -14.39 -41.88
C ALA A 7 31.80 -14.25 -40.79
N VAL A 8 30.67 -13.67 -41.16
CA VAL A 8 29.46 -13.57 -40.35
C VAL A 8 28.65 -14.85 -40.54
N ALA A 9 28.11 -15.43 -39.46
CA ALA A 9 27.13 -16.51 -39.53
C ALA A 9 25.80 -16.05 -38.91
N VAL A 10 24.71 -16.18 -39.66
CA VAL A 10 23.33 -15.82 -39.24
C VAL A 10 22.41 -17.02 -39.51
N LEU A 11 21.27 -17.03 -38.83
CA LEU A 11 20.12 -17.94 -38.94
C LEU A 11 20.27 -19.31 -38.26
N GLY A 12 19.59 -19.42 -37.12
CA GLY A 12 18.95 -20.67 -36.71
C GLY A 12 17.54 -20.75 -37.30
N TRP A 13 17.00 -21.96 -37.34
CA TRP A 13 15.58 -22.27 -37.50
C TRP A 13 15.21 -23.31 -36.45
N VAL A 14 14.23 -23.01 -35.59
CA VAL A 14 13.64 -23.99 -34.67
C VAL A 14 12.20 -24.21 -35.13
N LEU A 15 11.90 -25.43 -35.55
CA LEU A 15 10.54 -25.87 -35.84
C LEU A 15 9.99 -26.58 -34.60
N VAL A 16 9.00 -25.97 -33.95
CA VAL A 16 8.12 -26.64 -32.99
C VAL A 16 6.75 -26.76 -33.65
N SER A 17 6.27 -28.00 -33.75
CA SER A 17 4.92 -28.34 -34.18
C SER A 17 4.26 -29.20 -33.11
N SER A 18 3.26 -28.67 -32.42
CA SER A 18 2.37 -29.43 -31.55
C SER A 18 0.92 -29.16 -31.94
N SER A 19 0.21 -30.21 -32.32
CA SER A 19 -1.20 -30.22 -32.72
C SER A 19 -2.00 -31.13 -31.79
N GLY A 20 -3.24 -30.75 -31.49
CA GLY A 20 -4.15 -31.40 -30.53
C GLY A 20 -4.83 -30.30 -29.70
N GLU A 21 -5.91 -29.67 -30.18
CA GLU A 21 -7.30 -30.17 -30.36
C GLU A 21 -8.11 -30.15 -29.05
N ASP A 22 -9.33 -29.59 -29.15
CA ASP A 22 -10.19 -29.20 -28.04
C ASP A 22 -10.92 -30.37 -27.35
N GLU A 23 -11.16 -30.25 -26.04
CA GLU A 23 -12.34 -30.86 -25.43
C GLU A 23 -12.94 -29.96 -24.33
N VAL A 24 -14.18 -29.52 -24.55
CA VAL A 24 -15.04 -28.87 -23.55
C VAL A 24 -16.19 -29.82 -23.23
N VAL A 25 -16.29 -30.24 -21.97
CA VAL A 25 -17.42 -31.02 -21.44
C VAL A 25 -18.06 -30.32 -20.25
N ALA A 26 -19.35 -30.58 -20.06
CA ALA A 26 -20.30 -29.67 -19.44
C ALA A 26 -20.48 -29.84 -17.93
N ALA A 27 -21.24 -28.91 -17.35
CA ALA A 27 -21.67 -28.89 -15.95
C ALA A 27 -22.69 -30.00 -15.62
N GLU A 28 -22.81 -30.32 -14.32
CA GLU A 28 -24.00 -30.94 -13.73
C GLU A 28 -24.58 -30.09 -12.60
N GLN A 29 -25.90 -30.22 -12.41
CA GLN A 29 -26.70 -29.58 -11.36
C GLN A 29 -27.07 -30.59 -10.27
N GLY A 30 -27.41 -30.11 -9.07
CA GLY A 30 -27.97 -30.89 -7.96
C GLY A 30 -27.89 -30.06 -6.67
N ASN A 31 -28.93 -29.35 -6.19
CA ASN A 31 -30.24 -29.83 -5.71
C ASN A 31 -30.05 -30.71 -4.43
N ASP A 32 -30.70 -30.51 -3.27
CA ASP A 32 -31.93 -29.75 -2.94
C ASP A 32 -32.12 -29.61 -1.39
N ILE A 33 -33.18 -28.90 -0.93
CA ILE A 33 -33.91 -29.03 0.37
C ILE A 33 -33.10 -28.74 1.68
N SER A 34 -33.39 -27.76 2.57
CA SER A 34 -34.64 -27.25 3.22
C SER A 34 -35.02 -27.94 4.56
N GLY A 35 -35.50 -27.15 5.54
CA GLY A 35 -35.96 -27.57 6.88
C GLY A 35 -35.01 -27.14 8.03
N SER A 36 -35.18 -26.01 8.71
CA SER A 36 -36.28 -25.58 9.61
C SER A 36 -36.37 -26.34 10.93
N GLN A 37 -36.08 -25.67 12.05
CA GLN A 37 -36.93 -25.73 13.26
C GLN A 37 -36.68 -24.57 14.24
N LYS A 38 -37.76 -24.11 14.90
CA LYS A 38 -37.81 -22.97 15.82
C LYS A 38 -38.76 -23.29 16.99
N ALA A 39 -38.26 -23.24 18.22
CA ALA A 39 -39.00 -23.16 19.50
C ALA A 39 -37.94 -22.85 20.59
N SER A 40 -37.99 -21.83 21.46
CA SER A 40 -39.06 -21.07 22.13
C SER A 40 -39.84 -21.90 23.17
N LEU A 41 -39.67 -21.54 24.45
CA LEU A 41 -40.59 -21.71 25.57
C LEU A 41 -40.14 -20.79 26.74
N GLU A 42 -41.08 -20.17 27.44
CA GLU A 42 -40.84 -19.14 28.47
C GLU A 42 -41.23 -19.59 29.89
N GLY A 43 -40.42 -19.21 30.90
CA GLY A 43 -40.81 -18.97 32.30
C GLY A 43 -41.40 -20.12 33.14
N PRO A 44 -41.97 -19.81 34.33
CA PRO A 44 -41.41 -18.94 35.38
C PRO A 44 -41.59 -19.54 36.81
N THR A 45 -40.85 -19.08 37.84
CA THR A 45 -41.33 -19.08 39.25
C THR A 45 -40.48 -18.23 40.22
N LYS A 46 -41.16 -17.45 41.08
CA LYS A 46 -40.74 -16.86 42.37
C LYS A 46 -41.87 -17.21 43.37
N PRO A 47 -41.62 -17.76 44.58
CA PRO A 47 -41.56 -16.98 45.85
C PRO A 47 -40.61 -17.60 46.94
N ASP A 48 -40.37 -17.00 48.11
CA ASP A 48 -40.08 -15.59 48.49
C ASP A 48 -39.45 -15.54 49.92
N ASP A 49 -38.90 -14.37 50.27
CA ASP A 49 -38.80 -13.71 51.60
C ASP A 49 -38.37 -14.48 52.89
N ASP A 50 -37.27 -14.03 53.53
CA ASP A 50 -37.14 -13.87 55.01
C ASP A 50 -35.96 -12.94 55.37
N SER A 51 -36.01 -12.30 56.55
CA SER A 51 -35.10 -11.24 57.01
C SER A 51 -34.19 -11.67 58.18
N ALA A 52 -32.95 -11.17 58.22
CA ALA A 52 -32.15 -11.11 59.45
C ALA A 52 -31.13 -9.95 59.43
N GLU A 53 -31.07 -9.19 60.53
CA GLU A 53 -30.13 -8.09 60.76
C GLU A 53 -28.72 -8.54 61.20
N GLY A 54 -27.76 -7.64 61.08
CA GLY A 54 -26.63 -7.55 62.03
C GLY A 54 -25.29 -8.12 61.56
N GLY A 55 -24.41 -7.25 61.06
CA GLY A 55 -23.01 -7.58 60.74
C GLY A 55 -22.13 -6.35 60.73
N ASP A 56 -21.12 -6.32 61.60
CA ASP A 56 -20.22 -5.19 61.86
C ASP A 56 -19.28 -4.86 60.68
N ALA A 57 -18.72 -3.65 60.70
CA ALA A 57 -17.95 -3.07 59.60
C ALA A 57 -16.58 -3.73 59.40
N ALA A 58 -16.48 -4.60 58.39
CA ALA A 58 -15.21 -4.95 57.76
C ALA A 58 -15.08 -4.18 56.43
N ALA A 59 -14.46 -2.99 56.50
CA ALA A 59 -14.12 -2.19 55.32
C ALA A 59 -13.06 -2.92 54.47
N THR A 60 -13.53 -3.87 53.66
CA THR A 60 -12.71 -4.58 52.69
C THR A 60 -12.41 -3.59 51.58
N ASN A 61 -11.22 -3.01 51.61
CA ASN A 61 -10.66 -2.24 50.51
C ASN A 61 -10.44 -3.18 49.32
N MET A 62 -11.52 -3.50 48.60
CA MET A 62 -11.43 -4.05 47.27
C MET A 62 -10.89 -2.93 46.40
N ALA A 63 -9.56 -2.89 46.27
CA ALA A 63 -8.92 -2.13 45.21
C ALA A 63 -9.62 -2.55 43.91
N LEU A 64 -10.31 -1.61 43.26
CA LEU A 64 -10.71 -1.80 41.88
C LEU A 64 -9.41 -2.08 41.14
N SER A 65 -9.27 -3.32 40.65
CA SER A 65 -8.26 -3.64 39.66
C SER A 65 -8.68 -2.87 38.42
N GLU A 66 -8.13 -1.67 38.27
CA GLU A 66 -8.24 -0.89 37.05
C GLU A 66 -7.80 -1.82 35.92
N ALA A 67 -8.72 -2.15 35.01
CA ALA A 67 -8.38 -2.93 33.85
C ALA A 67 -7.29 -2.16 33.09
N PRO A 68 -6.23 -2.82 32.59
CA PRO A 68 -5.18 -2.12 31.85
C PRO A 68 -5.83 -1.29 30.75
N ASP A 69 -5.51 0.01 30.73
CA ASP A 69 -6.16 0.98 29.86
C ASP A 69 -6.07 0.48 28.41
N ALA A 70 -7.23 0.29 27.79
CA ALA A 70 -7.32 -0.40 26.52
C ALA A 70 -6.79 0.52 25.43
N GLU A 71 -5.58 0.23 24.95
CA GLU A 71 -4.90 1.06 23.95
C GLU A 71 -5.82 1.35 22.76
N ALA A 72 -5.98 2.63 22.43
CA ALA A 72 -6.92 3.07 21.41
C ALA A 72 -6.56 2.44 20.05
N PRO A 73 -7.55 2.00 19.25
CA PRO A 73 -7.28 1.37 17.97
C PRO A 73 -6.56 2.36 17.03
N PRO A 74 -5.53 1.92 16.29
CA PRO A 74 -4.84 2.77 15.32
C PRO A 74 -5.80 3.38 14.29
N VAL A 75 -5.63 4.67 14.02
CA VAL A 75 -6.34 5.45 13.00
C VAL A 75 -5.38 5.84 11.88
N ALA A 76 -5.92 6.29 10.74
CA ALA A 76 -5.10 6.90 9.69
C ALA A 76 -4.45 8.20 10.20
N LEU A 77 -3.17 8.40 9.87
CA LEU A 77 -2.40 9.58 10.24
C LEU A 77 -1.85 10.25 8.98
N THR A 78 -2.09 11.56 8.84
CA THR A 78 -1.62 12.35 7.69
C THR A 78 -0.52 13.30 8.16
N PRO A 79 0.68 13.30 7.55
CA PRO A 79 1.69 14.33 7.77
C PRO A 79 1.18 15.72 7.34
N GLU A 80 1.58 16.79 8.03
CA GLU A 80 1.23 18.17 7.66
C GLU A 80 2.20 18.81 6.68
N ARG A 81 3.41 18.25 6.57
CA ARG A 81 4.49 18.77 5.73
C ARG A 81 5.29 17.63 5.14
N ILE A 82 5.74 17.83 3.91
CA ILE A 82 6.70 16.96 3.25
C ILE A 82 7.82 17.77 2.61
N ASN A 83 9.05 17.27 2.71
CA ASN A 83 10.20 17.80 1.99
C ASN A 83 10.87 16.67 1.19
N VAL A 84 10.93 16.83 -0.13
CA VAL A 84 11.44 15.80 -1.05
C VAL A 84 12.80 16.18 -1.62
N SER A 85 13.68 15.19 -1.83
CA SER A 85 15.02 15.42 -2.39
C SER A 85 15.01 15.89 -3.85
N PHE A 86 13.92 15.60 -4.56
CA PHE A 86 13.69 15.94 -5.95
C PHE A 86 12.19 16.06 -6.20
N GLN A 87 11.81 16.88 -7.16
CA GLN A 87 10.44 16.97 -7.67
C GLN A 87 10.51 17.05 -9.19
N ARG A 88 9.86 16.13 -9.89
CA ARG A 88 9.77 16.18 -11.36
C ARG A 88 9.11 17.50 -11.78
N PRO A 89 9.63 18.20 -12.82
CA PRO A 89 8.96 19.35 -13.40
C PRO A 89 7.52 19.02 -13.84
N ALA A 90 6.62 19.97 -13.57
CA ALA A 90 5.24 19.91 -14.05
C ALA A 90 5.20 19.97 -15.59
N VAL A 91 4.08 19.53 -16.15
CA VAL A 91 3.77 19.60 -17.59
C VAL A 91 2.56 20.48 -17.77
N ASP A 92 2.67 21.56 -18.54
CA ASP A 92 1.57 22.52 -18.73
C ASP A 92 0.41 21.96 -19.57
N SER A 93 0.67 20.93 -20.39
CA SER A 93 -0.35 20.30 -21.23
C SER A 93 0.01 18.86 -21.62
N ILE A 94 -0.82 17.88 -21.23
CA ILE A 94 -0.70 16.48 -21.64
C ILE A 94 -1.27 16.30 -23.06
N VAL A 95 -0.49 15.68 -23.95
CA VAL A 95 -0.81 15.46 -25.39
C VAL A 95 -2.23 14.97 -25.67
N CYS A 96 -2.78 14.07 -24.83
CA CYS A 96 -4.09 13.44 -25.07
C CYS A 96 -5.29 14.16 -24.44
N THR A 97 -5.06 15.08 -23.50
CA THR A 97 -6.14 15.69 -22.70
C THR A 97 -6.10 17.21 -22.67
N GLY A 98 -4.98 17.85 -23.05
CA GLY A 98 -4.77 19.29 -22.91
C GLY A 98 -4.46 19.73 -21.47
N GLU A 99 -4.98 19.02 -20.47
CA GLU A 99 -4.82 19.29 -19.04
C GLU A 99 -3.35 19.37 -18.56
N PRO A 100 -3.03 20.22 -17.57
CA PRO A 100 -1.74 20.26 -16.91
C PRO A 100 -1.53 19.07 -15.96
N LEU A 101 -0.29 18.91 -15.47
CA LEU A 101 0.08 17.84 -14.55
C LEU A 101 1.25 18.22 -13.65
N ALA A 102 1.03 18.18 -12.34
CA ALA A 102 2.06 18.29 -11.31
C ALA A 102 2.52 16.91 -10.81
N TYR A 103 3.66 16.90 -10.12
CA TYR A 103 4.33 15.72 -9.55
C TYR A 103 4.96 16.05 -8.18
N SER A 104 4.30 16.89 -7.40
CA SER A 104 4.82 17.47 -6.15
C SER A 104 4.93 16.47 -5.01
N GLY A 105 5.82 16.74 -4.05
CA GLY A 105 5.96 15.93 -2.84
C GLY A 105 4.64 15.75 -2.09
N GLU A 106 3.80 16.80 -2.01
CA GLU A 106 2.48 16.74 -1.35
C GLU A 106 1.55 15.68 -1.94
N GLN A 107 1.72 15.34 -3.23
CA GLN A 107 0.96 14.27 -3.91
C GLN A 107 1.46 12.87 -3.54
N LEU A 108 2.29 12.73 -2.52
CA LEU A 108 2.60 11.45 -1.89
C LEU A 108 1.69 11.18 -0.68
N ILE A 109 0.97 12.18 -0.18
CA ILE A 109 0.20 12.11 1.08
C ILE A 109 -1.18 12.78 0.98
N ASP A 110 -1.68 13.03 -0.24
CA ASP A 110 -2.95 13.72 -0.48
C ASP A 110 -4.16 12.77 -0.57
N GLY A 111 -3.92 11.46 -0.68
CA GLY A 111 -4.96 10.44 -0.78
C GLY A 111 -5.59 10.29 -2.16
N ASP A 112 -5.08 10.97 -3.21
CA ASP A 112 -5.57 10.84 -4.58
C ASP A 112 -4.60 10.06 -5.47
N GLU A 113 -4.87 8.75 -5.62
CA GLU A 113 -4.12 7.83 -6.49
C GLU A 113 -4.04 8.27 -7.98
N ASN A 114 -4.82 9.27 -8.42
CA ASN A 114 -4.65 9.87 -9.74
C ASN A 114 -3.43 10.78 -9.86
N PHE A 115 -2.85 11.17 -8.73
CA PHE A 115 -1.62 11.93 -8.65
C PHE A 115 -0.50 11.09 -7.99
N GLY A 116 0.64 11.73 -7.75
CA GLY A 116 1.83 11.05 -7.28
C GLY A 116 3.08 11.92 -7.34
N TRP A 117 3.94 11.76 -6.33
CA TRP A 117 5.24 12.41 -6.28
C TRP A 117 6.19 11.85 -7.35
N GLY A 118 6.72 12.73 -8.21
CA GLY A 118 7.73 12.39 -9.20
C GLY A 118 9.13 12.38 -8.59
N ALA A 119 9.49 11.26 -7.99
CA ALA A 119 10.75 11.05 -7.27
C ALA A 119 12.01 11.17 -8.14
N SER A 120 11.95 10.82 -9.43
CA SER A 120 13.00 11.16 -10.40
C SER A 120 12.54 11.05 -11.87
N MET A 121 13.30 11.67 -12.77
CA MET A 121 13.23 11.45 -14.22
C MET A 121 14.13 10.28 -14.68
N GLY A 122 14.28 9.25 -13.84
CA GLY A 122 15.20 8.13 -14.05
C GLY A 122 14.92 6.98 -13.08
N ASP A 123 16.00 6.30 -12.68
CA ASP A 123 16.02 5.57 -11.39
C ASP A 123 15.95 6.58 -10.24
N ALA A 124 15.34 6.20 -9.12
CA ALA A 124 15.17 7.04 -7.94
C ALA A 124 15.85 6.47 -6.69
N ALA A 125 16.69 5.44 -6.82
CA ALA A 125 17.53 4.96 -5.72
C ALA A 125 18.32 6.12 -5.06
N GLY A 126 18.19 6.26 -3.73
CA GLY A 126 18.73 7.35 -2.93
C GLY A 126 17.84 8.60 -2.82
N ALA A 127 16.73 8.71 -3.56
CA ALA A 127 15.77 9.79 -3.37
C ALA A 127 15.01 9.64 -2.04
N THR A 128 14.67 10.76 -1.42
CA THR A 128 14.06 10.80 -0.08
C THR A 128 12.82 11.67 -0.02
N ALA A 129 11.90 11.30 0.87
CA ALA A 129 10.78 12.12 1.30
C ALA A 129 10.76 12.20 2.83
N ASP A 130 10.93 13.40 3.36
CA ASP A 130 10.89 13.73 4.79
C ASP A 130 9.47 14.20 5.14
N MET A 131 8.67 13.35 5.79
CA MET A 131 7.28 13.63 6.19
C MET A 131 7.20 13.98 7.68
N GLN A 132 6.49 15.03 8.06
CA GLN A 132 6.32 15.46 9.46
C GLN A 132 4.85 15.50 9.87
N PHE A 133 4.54 14.89 11.01
CA PHE A 133 3.22 14.95 11.67
C PHE A 133 3.03 16.27 12.45
N PRO A 134 1.80 16.60 12.89
CA PRO A 134 1.55 17.78 13.75
C PRO A 134 2.32 17.75 15.08
N GLY A 135 2.65 16.54 15.57
CA GLY A 135 3.39 16.28 16.79
C GLY A 135 3.85 14.81 16.85
N PRO A 136 4.40 14.35 17.98
CA PRO A 136 4.75 12.95 18.16
C PRO A 136 3.51 12.05 18.09
N VAL A 137 3.58 10.98 17.31
CA VAL A 137 2.54 9.95 17.17
C VAL A 137 3.14 8.57 17.45
N LYS A 138 2.36 7.61 17.96
CA LYS A 138 2.76 6.20 18.02
C LYS A 138 2.34 5.52 16.71
N LEU A 139 3.30 5.29 15.81
CA LEU A 139 3.06 4.61 14.54
C LEU A 139 2.89 3.10 14.74
N ALA A 140 1.84 2.56 14.13
CA ALA A 140 1.55 1.14 14.01
C ALA A 140 1.86 0.58 12.60
N THR A 141 1.69 1.40 11.55
CA THR A 141 2.11 1.03 10.19
C THR A 141 2.69 2.19 9.40
N VAL A 142 3.62 1.86 8.52
CA VAL A 142 4.01 2.65 7.34
C VAL A 142 3.56 1.90 6.08
N GLY A 143 3.34 2.60 4.97
CA GLY A 143 2.92 1.97 3.72
C GLY A 143 3.21 2.82 2.49
N LEU A 144 3.25 2.17 1.34
CA LEU A 144 3.47 2.80 0.04
C LEU A 144 2.64 2.09 -1.03
N THR A 145 2.06 2.86 -1.95
CA THR A 145 1.66 2.37 -3.27
C THR A 145 2.90 2.46 -4.16
N PRO A 146 3.60 1.35 -4.50
CA PRO A 146 5.01 1.37 -4.94
C PRO A 146 5.20 1.72 -6.42
N GLY A 147 4.37 2.60 -6.97
CA GLY A 147 4.41 3.08 -8.34
C GLY A 147 3.25 4.04 -8.60
N TYR A 148 3.06 4.45 -9.86
CA TYR A 148 1.99 5.37 -10.25
C TYR A 148 0.74 4.61 -10.69
N THR A 149 -0.38 4.81 -10.01
CA THR A 149 -1.63 4.09 -10.27
C THR A 149 -2.64 4.88 -11.09
N ARG A 150 -2.34 6.14 -11.44
CA ARG A 150 -3.22 6.99 -12.26
C ARG A 150 -3.79 6.28 -13.48
N VAL A 151 -5.10 6.44 -13.66
CA VAL A 151 -5.85 5.99 -14.83
C VAL A 151 -6.12 7.18 -15.76
N ALA A 152 -5.47 7.24 -16.93
CA ALA A 152 -5.60 8.37 -17.85
C ALA A 152 -5.28 8.03 -19.32
N PRO A 153 -5.72 8.85 -20.30
CA PRO A 153 -5.32 8.73 -21.70
C PRO A 153 -3.81 8.83 -21.91
N ARG A 154 -3.17 7.76 -22.44
CA ARG A 154 -1.71 7.71 -22.69
C ARG A 154 -1.37 7.85 -24.17
N SER A 155 -0.50 8.80 -24.51
CA SER A 155 -0.09 9.07 -25.90
C SER A 155 0.55 7.87 -26.60
N LYS A 156 1.43 7.15 -25.89
CA LYS A 156 2.05 5.89 -26.35
C LYS A 156 1.06 4.72 -26.48
N ALA A 157 -0.19 4.87 -26.04
CA ALA A 157 -1.28 3.93 -26.24
C ALA A 157 -2.37 4.46 -27.20
N GLY A 158 -2.03 5.43 -28.07
CA GLY A 158 -3.00 6.01 -29.01
C GLY A 158 -4.11 6.81 -28.32
N CYS A 159 -3.78 7.45 -27.18
CA CYS A 159 -4.72 8.14 -26.29
C CYS A 159 -5.86 7.28 -25.73
N GLN A 160 -5.69 5.95 -25.68
CA GLN A 160 -6.54 5.09 -24.85
C GLN A 160 -6.29 5.35 -23.36
N THR A 161 -7.36 5.30 -22.56
CA THR A 161 -7.28 5.36 -21.10
C THR A 161 -6.68 4.07 -20.56
N VAL A 162 -5.57 4.18 -19.81
CA VAL A 162 -4.86 3.05 -19.21
C VAL A 162 -4.41 3.40 -17.79
N VAL A 163 -4.21 2.38 -16.96
CA VAL A 163 -3.45 2.52 -15.70
C VAL A 163 -1.96 2.69 -16.01
N ALA A 164 -1.29 3.61 -15.32
CA ALA A 164 0.10 3.94 -15.58
C ALA A 164 1.12 2.94 -15.02
N PHE A 165 0.74 2.15 -14.01
CA PHE A 165 1.61 1.24 -13.25
C PHE A 165 2.50 0.30 -14.10
N PRO A 166 1.98 -0.45 -15.10
CA PRO A 166 2.83 -1.32 -15.94
C PRO A 166 3.73 -0.56 -16.92
N TYR A 167 3.61 0.78 -17.01
CA TYR A 167 4.29 1.63 -17.98
C TYR A 167 5.35 2.57 -17.39
N GLN A 168 5.66 2.49 -16.09
CA GLN A 168 6.73 3.25 -15.44
C GLN A 168 7.61 2.33 -14.57
N ARG A 169 8.62 2.88 -13.89
CA ARG A 169 9.26 2.15 -12.79
C ARG A 169 8.30 1.89 -11.65
N PHE A 170 8.57 0.80 -10.95
CA PHE A 170 8.03 0.54 -9.62
C PHE A 170 9.19 0.52 -8.61
N VAL A 171 8.89 0.89 -7.37
CA VAL A 171 9.81 0.82 -6.23
C VAL A 171 9.87 -0.63 -5.75
N GLN A 172 11.06 -1.19 -5.66
CA GLN A 172 11.27 -2.56 -5.16
C GLN A 172 11.52 -2.59 -3.66
N ALA A 173 12.19 -1.57 -3.12
CA ALA A 173 12.40 -1.43 -1.68
C ALA A 173 12.57 0.03 -1.25
N VAL A 174 12.13 0.33 -0.03
CA VAL A 174 12.42 1.58 0.70
C VAL A 174 12.98 1.26 2.08
N ARG A 175 13.66 2.24 2.66
CA ARG A 175 13.92 2.34 4.10
C ARG A 175 13.07 3.46 4.68
N TRP A 176 12.43 3.17 5.81
CA TRP A 176 11.75 4.13 6.66
C TRP A 176 12.64 4.39 7.87
N THR A 177 13.00 5.65 8.12
CA THR A 177 13.83 6.07 9.28
C THR A 177 13.03 7.04 10.16
N PHE A 178 13.18 6.89 11.47
CA PHE A 178 12.42 7.61 12.50
C PHE A 178 13.32 8.55 13.32
N ASP A 179 12.74 9.40 14.17
CA ASP A 179 13.47 10.46 14.89
C ASP A 179 14.52 9.94 15.88
N ASP A 180 14.34 8.72 16.41
CA ASP A 180 15.30 8.04 17.28
C ASP A 180 16.51 7.44 16.53
N GLY A 181 16.52 7.55 15.19
CA GLY A 181 17.52 6.97 14.30
C GLY A 181 17.29 5.48 13.99
N SER A 182 16.26 4.85 14.55
CA SER A 182 15.85 3.50 14.15
C SER A 182 15.28 3.50 12.74
N SER A 183 15.25 2.32 12.11
CA SER A 183 14.70 2.18 10.75
C SER A 183 14.20 0.78 10.46
N VAL A 184 13.26 0.69 9.52
CA VAL A 184 12.79 -0.57 8.94
C VAL A 184 12.89 -0.53 7.43
N GLU A 185 13.23 -1.66 6.82
CA GLU A 185 13.18 -1.82 5.36
C GLU A 185 11.88 -2.53 4.97
N GLN A 186 11.31 -2.07 3.86
CA GLN A 186 10.12 -2.64 3.25
C GLN A 186 10.44 -2.93 1.79
N SER A 187 10.31 -4.21 1.41
CA SER A 187 10.29 -4.66 0.02
C SER A 187 8.85 -4.76 -0.47
N PHE A 188 8.67 -4.62 -1.78
CA PHE A 188 7.35 -4.58 -2.43
C PHE A 188 7.19 -5.68 -3.47
N ASP A 189 5.99 -6.26 -3.51
CA ASP A 189 5.52 -7.02 -4.66
C ASP A 189 5.25 -6.04 -5.83
N GLN A 190 5.45 -6.48 -7.07
CA GLN A 190 5.12 -5.69 -8.26
C GLN A 190 3.60 -5.66 -8.53
N ARG A 191 2.85 -4.98 -7.67
CA ARG A 191 1.39 -4.82 -7.75
C ARG A 191 0.94 -3.43 -7.30
N PRO A 192 -0.14 -2.89 -7.89
CA PRO A 192 -0.51 -1.48 -7.77
C PRO A 192 -1.17 -1.11 -6.44
N GLU A 193 -1.50 -2.06 -5.56
CA GLU A 193 -2.16 -1.73 -4.30
C GLU A 193 -1.19 -1.14 -3.26
N MET A 194 -1.73 -0.35 -2.33
CA MET A 194 -1.05 0.04 -1.09
C MET A 194 -0.51 -1.19 -0.36
N GLN A 195 0.78 -1.19 -0.06
CA GLN A 195 1.47 -2.25 0.66
C GLN A 195 2.03 -1.70 1.97
N THR A 196 1.70 -2.33 3.09
CA THR A 196 2.02 -1.85 4.44
C THR A 196 3.05 -2.71 5.16
N LYS A 197 3.80 -2.09 6.07
CA LYS A 197 4.75 -2.70 6.99
C LYS A 197 4.39 -2.31 8.42
N PRO A 198 4.22 -3.29 9.35
CA PRO A 198 4.00 -2.97 10.76
C PRO A 198 5.27 -2.39 11.38
N VAL A 199 5.07 -1.42 12.28
CA VAL A 199 6.09 -0.75 13.10
C VAL A 199 5.53 -0.52 14.50
N ASP A 200 6.38 -0.20 15.48
CA ASP A 200 5.98 0.21 16.82
C ASP A 200 6.99 1.24 17.32
N VAL A 201 6.77 2.51 16.98
CA VAL A 201 7.69 3.63 17.24
C VAL A 201 6.91 4.90 17.57
N THR A 202 7.42 5.71 18.50
CA THR A 202 6.93 7.07 18.73
C THR A 202 7.82 8.06 17.98
N THR A 203 7.25 8.80 17.02
CA THR A 203 8.01 9.71 16.15
C THR A 203 7.16 10.92 15.76
N SER A 204 7.77 12.07 15.52
CA SER A 204 7.16 13.25 14.89
C SER A 204 7.45 13.32 13.39
N SER A 205 8.48 12.62 12.91
CA SER A 205 8.82 12.55 11.48
C SER A 205 9.13 11.13 10.98
N VAL A 206 8.96 10.92 9.68
CA VAL A 206 9.34 9.71 8.95
C VAL A 206 10.09 10.10 7.68
N LYS A 207 11.31 9.58 7.54
CA LYS A 207 12.09 9.64 6.31
C LYS A 207 11.89 8.38 5.49
N LEU A 208 11.24 8.49 4.34
CA LEU A 208 11.33 7.50 3.28
C LEU A 208 12.65 7.71 2.52
N THR A 209 13.38 6.63 2.25
CA THR A 209 14.50 6.58 1.30
C THR A 209 14.27 5.43 0.32
N ILE A 210 14.24 5.71 -0.98
CA ILE A 210 14.14 4.68 -2.01
C ILE A 210 15.46 3.92 -2.08
N LEU A 211 15.43 2.60 -1.91
CA LEU A 211 16.62 1.75 -1.96
C LEU A 211 16.86 1.19 -3.36
N SER A 212 15.79 0.79 -4.05
CA SER A 212 15.86 0.26 -5.40
C SER A 212 14.54 0.44 -6.16
N THR A 213 14.67 0.54 -7.48
CA THR A 213 13.54 0.52 -8.42
C THR A 213 13.79 -0.55 -9.48
N ALA A 214 12.72 -0.98 -10.17
CA ALA A 214 12.83 -1.77 -11.38
C ALA A 214 11.98 -1.16 -12.50
N ARG A 215 12.50 -1.26 -13.72
CA ARG A 215 11.86 -0.76 -14.94
C ARG A 215 11.38 -1.93 -15.80
N PRO A 216 10.06 -2.13 -15.98
CA PRO A 216 9.54 -3.12 -16.92
C PRO A 216 10.03 -2.86 -18.37
N PRO A 217 10.18 -3.90 -19.20
CA PRO A 217 10.53 -3.72 -20.61
C PRO A 217 9.54 -2.80 -21.34
N GLY A 218 10.05 -1.75 -21.99
CA GLY A 218 9.21 -0.77 -22.72
C GLY A 218 8.50 0.28 -21.83
N ALA A 219 8.66 0.22 -20.51
CA ALA A 219 8.20 1.28 -19.61
C ALA A 219 8.98 2.59 -19.80
N ASP A 220 8.36 3.70 -19.40
CA ASP A 220 8.96 5.02 -19.32
C ASP A 220 10.11 5.04 -18.28
N ASP A 221 11.10 5.91 -18.51
CA ASP A 221 12.35 5.94 -17.75
C ASP A 221 12.24 6.88 -16.54
N GLU A 222 11.17 6.76 -15.76
CA GLU A 222 10.90 7.65 -14.63
C GLU A 222 10.28 6.90 -13.45
N THR A 223 10.40 7.49 -12.26
CA THR A 223 9.84 6.95 -11.02
C THR A 223 8.86 7.96 -10.44
N VAL A 224 7.58 7.57 -10.42
CA VAL A 224 6.48 8.30 -9.79
C VAL A 224 5.78 7.36 -8.82
N ILE A 225 5.48 7.84 -7.63
CA ILE A 225 4.89 7.07 -6.52
C ILE A 225 3.56 7.73 -6.16
N SER A 226 2.46 6.97 -6.17
CA SER A 226 1.13 7.56 -5.98
C SER A 226 0.81 7.96 -4.53
N GLU A 227 1.16 7.16 -3.52
CA GLU A 227 0.69 7.42 -2.14
C GLU A 227 1.57 6.74 -1.08
N ALA A 228 1.68 7.35 0.11
CA ALA A 228 2.34 6.85 1.31
C ALA A 228 1.42 7.02 2.53
N ALA A 229 0.94 5.90 3.08
CA ALA A 229 -0.04 5.90 4.16
C ALA A 229 0.57 5.51 5.52
N PHE A 230 0.04 6.10 6.59
CA PHE A 230 0.44 5.84 7.97
C PHE A 230 -0.78 5.50 8.83
N THR A 231 -0.61 4.59 9.79
CA THR A 231 -1.59 4.40 10.86
C THR A 231 -0.92 4.36 12.22
N GLY A 232 -1.66 4.75 13.25
CA GLY A 232 -1.15 4.86 14.61
C GLY A 232 -2.11 5.61 15.54
N THR A 233 -1.61 6.06 16.69
CA THR A 233 -2.34 6.97 17.60
C THR A 233 -1.63 8.32 17.70
N PRO A 234 -2.37 9.44 17.77
CA PRO A 234 -1.81 10.75 18.15
C PRO A 234 -1.27 10.80 19.59
#